data_AF-A0A3D5JXJ9-F1
#
_entry.id   AF-A0A3D5JXJ9-F1
#
_cell.length_a   1.000
_cell.length_b   1.000
_cell.length_c   1.000
_cell.angle_alpha   90.00
_cell.angle_beta   90.00
_cell.angle_gamma   90.00
#
_symmetry.space_group_name_H-M   'P 1'
#
loop_
_entity.id
_entity.type
_entity.pdbx_description
1 polymer ?
#
loop_
_entity_poly.entity_id
_entity_poly.type
_entity_poly.pdbx_seq_one_letter_code
_entity_poly.pdbx_strand_id
1 'polypeptide(L)'
;MTLVKFTGLILAALVATLSVGCKHGPKNITQIPGGNSNVTGNGSLLDTTPGGRVGGGGDVVTVDGDGNIGLAGLDEFENMLMDREAFAAETVYFGFDRSEIHPDDDSKVGAVASALAQSPQNKVLIEGHCDERGTEEYNRA
;
A
#
# COMPACT_ATOMS: atom_id res chain seq x y z
N MET A 1 45.22 23.96 41.66
CA MET A 1 44.69 22.58 41.44
C MET A 1 43.18 22.53 41.13
N THR A 2 42.56 23.65 40.75
CA THR A 2 41.12 23.74 40.45
C THR A 2 40.84 23.81 38.94
N LEU A 3 41.70 24.50 38.17
CA LEU A 3 41.50 24.74 36.73
C LEU A 3 41.56 23.49 35.84
N VAL A 4 42.40 22.50 36.20
CA VAL A 4 42.51 21.21 35.49
C VAL A 4 41.29 20.31 35.74
N LYS A 5 40.64 20.48 36.90
CA LYS A 5 39.41 19.75 37.24
C LYS A 5 38.20 20.30 36.47
N PHE A 6 38.13 21.62 36.30
CA PHE A 6 37.05 22.27 35.54
C PHE A 6 37.11 21.97 34.03
N THR A 7 38.31 21.96 33.45
CA THR A 7 38.50 21.62 32.02
C THR A 7 38.15 20.17 31.72
N GLY A 8 38.50 19.23 32.60
CA GLY A 8 38.08 17.83 32.47
C GLY A 8 36.56 17.64 32.56
N LEU A 9 35.89 18.41 33.42
CA LEU A 9 34.42 18.36 33.59
C LEU A 9 33.67 18.92 32.37
N ILE A 10 34.19 19.99 31.76
CA ILE A 10 33.62 20.57 30.53
C ILE A 10 33.78 19.61 29.35
N LEU A 11 34.94 18.96 29.21
CA LEU A 11 35.18 18.00 28.13
C LEU A 11 34.28 16.76 28.26
N ALA A 12 34.08 16.26 29.48
CA ALA A 12 33.17 15.14 29.74
C ALA A 12 31.70 15.49 29.42
N ALA A 13 31.27 16.71 29.73
CA ALA A 13 29.91 17.18 29.40
C ALA A 13 29.68 17.32 27.89
N LEU A 14 30.69 17.76 27.14
CA LEU A 14 30.58 17.96 25.69
C LEU A 14 30.58 16.63 24.90
N VAL A 15 31.24 15.59 25.42
CA VAL A 15 31.17 14.24 24.85
C VAL A 15 29.80 13.58 25.11
N ALA A 16 29.18 13.86 26.26
CA ALA A 16 27.90 13.26 26.64
C ALA A 16 26.70 13.78 25.81
N THR A 17 26.79 14.95 25.19
CA THR A 17 25.70 15.53 24.39
C THR A 17 25.67 15.03 22.94
N LEU A 18 26.75 14.40 22.45
CA LEU A 18 26.85 13.83 21.11
C LEU A 18 26.20 12.43 20.99
N SER A 19 25.77 11.82 22.10
CA SER A 19 25.20 10.47 22.14
C SER A 19 23.67 10.40 22.18
N VAL A 20 22.97 11.51 21.92
CA VAL A 20 21.49 11.49 21.85
C VAL A 20 21.06 10.94 20.48
N GLY A 21 20.99 9.62 20.35
CA GLY A 21 20.38 8.95 19.21
C GLY A 21 18.85 9.06 19.28
N CYS A 22 18.22 9.65 18.26
CA CYS A 22 16.76 9.66 18.15
C CYS A 22 16.23 8.22 18.00
N LYS A 23 15.52 7.74 19.03
CA LYS A 23 14.74 6.50 18.94
C LYS A 23 13.59 6.73 17.95
N HIS A 24 13.65 6.11 16.78
CA HIS A 24 12.52 6.11 15.85
C HIS A 24 11.36 5.31 16.47
N GLY A 25 10.17 5.91 16.50
CA GLY A 25 8.95 5.24 16.95
C GLY A 25 8.60 4.05 16.07
N PRO A 26 7.72 3.16 16.56
CA PRO A 26 7.22 2.05 15.75
C PRO A 26 6.56 2.61 14.48
N LYS A 27 6.92 2.07 13.31
CA LYS A 27 6.25 2.42 12.06
C LYS A 27 4.87 1.78 12.08
N ASN A 28 3.83 2.56 11.78
CA ASN A 28 2.51 1.99 11.55
C ASN A 28 2.60 1.05 10.34
N ILE A 29 2.12 -0.17 10.53
CA ILE A 29 2.05 -1.22 9.51
C ILE A 29 0.58 -1.47 9.20
N THR A 30 0.29 -1.76 7.93
CA THR A 30 -1.04 -2.16 7.47
C THR A 30 -1.23 -3.64 7.81
N GLN A 31 -2.35 -3.97 8.45
CA GLN A 31 -2.66 -5.37 8.77
C GLN A 31 -3.23 -6.06 7.52
N ILE A 32 -2.45 -6.94 6.90
CA ILE A 32 -2.90 -7.73 5.73
C ILE A 32 -3.60 -9.01 6.21
N PRO A 33 -4.88 -9.24 5.83
CA PRO A 33 -5.58 -10.48 6.16
C PRO A 33 -4.81 -11.71 5.68
N GLY A 34 -4.56 -12.67 6.57
CA GLY A 34 -3.80 -13.90 6.26
C GLY A 34 -2.28 -13.70 6.18
N GLY A 35 -1.76 -12.49 6.41
CA GLY A 35 -0.34 -12.21 6.52
C GLY A 35 0.28 -12.83 7.77
N ASN A 36 1.50 -13.31 7.63
CA ASN A 36 2.36 -13.77 8.72
C ASN A 36 2.92 -12.58 9.50
N SER A 37 2.13 -12.06 10.44
CA SER A 37 2.54 -11.00 11.37
C SER A 37 3.59 -11.49 12.38
N ASN A 38 4.80 -11.81 11.94
CA ASN A 38 5.96 -11.96 12.80
C ASN A 38 6.75 -10.64 12.84
N VAL A 39 6.08 -9.59 13.30
CA VAL A 39 6.72 -8.29 13.56
C VAL A 39 7.22 -8.31 15.00
N THR A 40 8.53 -8.45 15.16
CA THR A 40 9.23 -8.29 16.44
C THR A 40 9.19 -6.81 16.83
N GLY A 41 8.11 -6.41 17.48
CA GLY A 41 7.91 -5.07 17.99
C GLY A 41 6.89 -5.12 19.13
N ASN A 42 7.36 -4.95 20.36
CA ASN A 42 6.52 -4.92 21.56
C ASN A 42 5.67 -3.64 21.58
N GLY A 43 4.60 -3.63 20.79
CA GLY A 43 3.56 -2.61 20.75
C GLY A 43 2.21 -3.30 20.86
N SER A 44 1.52 -3.01 21.96
CA SER A 44 0.23 -3.58 22.37
C SER A 44 -0.78 -3.68 21.22
N LEU A 45 -0.94 -4.88 20.69
CA LEU A 45 -1.97 -5.30 19.75
C LEU A 45 -3.25 -5.59 20.53
N LEU A 46 -4.07 -4.57 20.83
CA LEU A 46 -5.49 -4.75 21.07
C LEU A 46 -6.20 -3.38 21.11
N ASP A 47 -6.61 -2.89 19.94
CA ASP A 47 -7.91 -2.24 19.82
C ASP A 47 -8.72 -3.06 18.81
N THR A 48 -9.24 -4.19 19.30
CA THR A 48 -10.31 -4.88 18.61
C THR A 48 -11.58 -4.07 18.86
N THR A 49 -11.81 -3.03 18.05
CA THR A 49 -13.13 -2.38 18.04
C THR A 49 -14.12 -3.36 17.39
N PRO A 50 -15.11 -3.92 18.12
CA PRO A 50 -16.12 -4.78 17.53
C PRO A 50 -17.23 -3.86 17.00
N GLY A 51 -17.18 -3.49 15.71
CA GLY A 51 -18.26 -2.64 15.17
C GLY A 51 -18.09 -1.99 13.80
N GLY A 52 -16.98 -2.20 13.08
CA GLY A 52 -16.86 -1.72 11.71
C GLY A 52 -17.51 -2.68 10.72
N ARG A 53 -18.76 -2.42 10.32
CA ARG A 53 -19.32 -3.07 9.12
C ARG A 53 -18.44 -2.69 7.94
N VAL A 54 -17.90 -3.68 7.23
CA VAL A 54 -17.22 -3.49 5.94
C VAL A 54 -18.24 -2.85 5.00
N GLY A 55 -18.09 -1.55 4.74
CA GLY A 55 -18.81 -0.88 3.68
C GLY A 55 -18.22 -1.37 2.36
N GLY A 56 -19.02 -2.06 1.55
CA GLY A 56 -18.66 -2.35 0.17
C GLY A 56 -18.43 -1.02 -0.55
N GLY A 57 -17.22 -0.81 -1.06
CA GLY A 57 -16.83 0.45 -1.66
C GLY A 57 -15.36 0.45 -2.07
N GLY A 58 -14.97 -0.52 -2.90
CA GLY A 58 -13.87 -0.28 -3.82
C GLY A 58 -14.38 0.71 -4.85
N ASP A 59 -13.98 1.96 -4.74
CA ASP A 59 -14.23 2.95 -5.78
C ASP A 59 -13.32 2.58 -6.96
N VAL A 60 -13.89 1.93 -7.97
CA VAL A 60 -13.19 1.57 -9.20
C VAL A 60 -13.33 2.76 -10.16
N VAL A 61 -12.22 3.44 -10.39
CA VAL A 61 -12.15 4.68 -11.18
C VAL A 61 -11.70 4.40 -12.62
N THR A 62 -12.56 4.65 -13.62
CA THR A 62 -12.23 4.64 -15.07
C THR A 62 -12.80 5.85 -15.82
N VAL A 63 -11.98 6.89 -16.04
CA VAL A 63 -12.35 8.21 -16.59
C VAL A 63 -12.62 8.17 -18.12
N ASP A 64 -13.73 8.74 -18.58
CA ASP A 64 -14.12 8.96 -19.97
C ASP A 64 -13.64 10.32 -20.52
N GLY A 65 -13.84 10.55 -21.83
CA GLY A 65 -13.42 11.78 -22.53
C GLY A 65 -14.10 13.08 -22.06
N ASP A 66 -15.13 12.97 -21.21
CA ASP A 66 -15.85 14.08 -20.59
C ASP A 66 -15.48 14.23 -19.10
N GLY A 67 -14.52 13.43 -18.61
CA GLY A 67 -14.07 13.40 -17.22
C GLY A 67 -14.94 12.56 -16.29
N ASN A 68 -15.93 11.83 -16.82
CA ASN A 68 -16.82 10.98 -16.06
C ASN A 68 -16.33 9.55 -16.03
N ILE A 69 -16.38 8.91 -14.87
CA ILE A 69 -16.00 7.51 -14.81
C ILE A 69 -17.14 6.66 -15.39
N GLY A 70 -16.92 6.01 -16.53
CA GLY A 70 -17.87 5.07 -17.13
C GLY A 70 -17.94 3.78 -16.31
N LEU A 71 -18.43 3.87 -15.07
CA LEU A 71 -18.59 2.73 -14.18
C LEU A 71 -19.81 1.94 -14.67
N ALA A 72 -19.56 0.74 -15.22
CA ALA A 72 -20.61 -0.25 -15.36
C ALA A 72 -21.20 -0.49 -13.97
N GLY A 73 -22.53 -0.38 -13.84
CA GLY A 73 -23.21 -0.59 -12.57
C GLY A 73 -22.86 -1.96 -12.00
N LEU A 74 -22.74 -2.08 -10.68
CA LEU A 74 -22.43 -3.36 -10.01
C LEU A 74 -23.41 -4.47 -10.40
N ASP A 75 -24.64 -4.10 -10.77
CA ASP A 75 -25.69 -4.97 -11.31
C ASP A 75 -25.33 -5.62 -12.65
N GLU A 76 -24.52 -4.98 -13.48
CA GLU A 76 -24.01 -5.58 -14.72
C GLU A 76 -23.00 -6.71 -14.44
N PHE A 77 -22.33 -6.68 -13.29
CA PHE A 77 -21.36 -7.70 -12.89
C PHE A 77 -21.99 -8.89 -12.16
N GLU A 78 -23.18 -8.76 -11.55
CA GLU A 78 -23.76 -9.78 -10.66
C GLU A 78 -23.98 -11.15 -11.32
N ASN A 79 -24.12 -11.21 -12.65
CA ASN A 79 -24.34 -12.46 -13.40
C ASN A 79 -23.16 -12.85 -14.30
N MET A 80 -21.99 -12.21 -14.12
CA MET A 80 -20.79 -12.56 -14.88
C MET A 80 -20.00 -13.66 -14.18
N LEU A 81 -19.45 -14.61 -14.96
CA LEU A 81 -18.50 -15.57 -14.44
C LEU A 81 -17.15 -14.87 -14.27
N MET A 82 -16.67 -14.77 -13.02
CA MET A 82 -15.34 -14.28 -12.72
C MET A 82 -14.31 -15.39 -12.89
N ASP A 83 -13.34 -15.17 -13.76
CA ASP A 83 -12.16 -16.02 -13.99
C ASP A 83 -10.92 -15.19 -13.63
N ARG A 84 -10.26 -15.52 -12.51
CA ARG A 84 -9.08 -14.78 -12.03
C ARG A 84 -7.81 -15.27 -12.74
N GLU A 85 -7.86 -16.45 -13.32
CA GLU A 85 -6.76 -17.11 -14.00
C GLU A 85 -6.54 -16.55 -15.41
N ALA A 86 -7.60 -16.02 -16.03
CA ALA A 86 -7.59 -15.47 -17.39
C ALA A 86 -6.48 -14.45 -17.67
N PHE A 87 -6.11 -13.63 -16.67
CA PHE A 87 -5.06 -12.60 -16.78
C PHE A 87 -4.01 -12.68 -15.66
N ALA A 88 -3.84 -13.84 -15.03
CA ALA A 88 -2.92 -13.99 -13.90
C ALA A 88 -1.46 -13.70 -14.32
N ALA A 89 -1.08 -14.04 -15.55
CA ALA A 89 0.27 -13.80 -16.09
C ALA A 89 0.53 -12.31 -16.40
N GLU A 90 -0.53 -11.53 -16.57
CA GLU A 90 -0.54 -10.11 -16.91
C GLU A 90 -0.54 -9.21 -15.66
N THR A 91 -0.34 -9.78 -14.46
CA THR A 91 -0.19 -9.02 -13.22
C THR A 91 0.99 -8.04 -13.33
N VAL A 92 0.72 -6.77 -13.06
CA VAL A 92 1.70 -5.67 -13.04
C VAL A 92 2.20 -5.45 -11.62
N TYR A 93 3.52 -5.34 -11.45
CA TYR A 93 4.14 -5.04 -10.15
C TYR A 93 4.68 -3.62 -10.14
N PHE A 94 4.58 -2.96 -8.98
CA PHE A 94 5.01 -1.59 -8.83
C PHE A 94 6.31 -1.49 -8.04
N GLY A 95 7.08 -0.43 -8.33
CA GLY A 95 8.20 -0.03 -7.49
C GLY A 95 7.73 0.47 -6.12
N PHE A 96 8.65 0.59 -5.17
CA PHE A 96 8.34 1.16 -3.87
C PHE A 96 7.82 2.60 -4.00
N ASP A 97 6.66 2.87 -3.39
CA ASP A 97 6.00 4.18 -3.36
C ASP A 97 5.78 4.78 -4.76
N ARG A 98 5.37 3.92 -5.71
CA ARG A 98 5.13 4.27 -7.11
C ARG A 98 3.83 3.65 -7.60
N SER A 99 3.16 4.37 -8.48
CA SER A 99 1.97 3.93 -9.22
C SER A 99 2.16 3.93 -10.73
N GLU A 100 3.35 4.29 -11.21
CA GLU A 100 3.70 4.24 -12.63
C GLU A 100 3.93 2.79 -13.07
N ILE A 101 3.44 2.45 -14.27
CA ILE A 101 3.66 1.14 -14.89
C ILE A 101 5.09 1.11 -15.42
N HIS A 102 5.83 0.05 -15.11
CA HIS A 102 7.18 -0.12 -15.62
C HIS A 102 7.12 -0.44 -17.13
N PRO A 103 8.01 0.11 -17.98
CA PRO A 103 7.98 -0.12 -19.43
C PRO A 103 8.02 -1.60 -19.84
N ASP A 104 8.67 -2.44 -19.03
CA ASP A 104 8.73 -3.89 -19.28
C ASP A 104 7.35 -4.57 -19.17
N ASP A 105 6.41 -3.97 -18.43
CA ASP A 105 5.05 -4.46 -18.23
C ASP A 105 4.03 -3.87 -19.23
N ASP A 106 4.43 -2.94 -20.12
CA ASP A 106 3.54 -2.36 -21.14
C ASP A 106 2.86 -3.43 -22.01
N SER A 107 3.60 -4.51 -22.29
CA SER A 107 3.09 -5.64 -23.08
C SER A 107 1.94 -6.38 -22.40
N LYS A 108 1.95 -6.47 -21.06
CA LYS A 108 0.87 -7.10 -20.27
C LYS A 108 -0.41 -6.30 -20.35
N VAL A 109 -0.30 -4.98 -20.17
CA VAL A 109 -1.43 -4.05 -20.30
C VAL A 109 -2.02 -4.11 -21.72
N GLY A 110 -1.15 -4.14 -22.73
CA GLY A 110 -1.54 -4.30 -24.14
C GLY A 110 -2.31 -5.60 -24.42
N ALA A 111 -1.94 -6.70 -23.77
CA ALA A 111 -2.63 -7.99 -23.91
C ALA A 111 -4.06 -7.94 -23.35
N VAL A 112 -4.24 -7.38 -22.15
CA VAL A 112 -5.57 -7.19 -21.54
C VAL A 112 -6.44 -6.26 -22.39
N ALA A 113 -5.89 -5.12 -22.84
CA ALA A 113 -6.61 -4.18 -23.69
C ALA A 113 -7.04 -4.82 -25.02
N SER A 114 -6.16 -5.61 -25.64
CA SER A 114 -6.47 -6.32 -26.89
C SER A 114 -7.56 -7.38 -26.71
N ALA A 115 -7.60 -8.05 -25.56
CA ALA A 115 -8.64 -9.03 -25.24
C ALA A 115 -10.02 -8.34 -25.04
N LEU A 116 -10.04 -7.20 -24.35
CA LEU A 116 -11.26 -6.41 -24.15
C LEU A 116 -11.79 -5.83 -25.47
N ALA A 117 -10.90 -5.37 -26.36
CA ALA A 117 -11.28 -4.87 -27.67
C ALA A 117 -11.94 -5.93 -28.56
N GLN A 118 -11.51 -7.20 -28.44
CA GLN A 118 -12.08 -8.32 -29.19
C GLN A 118 -13.40 -8.83 -28.60
N SER A 119 -13.64 -8.60 -27.31
CA SER A 119 -14.84 -9.08 -26.61
C SER A 119 -15.49 -7.95 -25.79
N PRO A 120 -16.21 -7.01 -26.42
CA PRO A 120 -16.79 -5.84 -25.73
C PRO A 120 -17.82 -6.16 -24.64
N GLN A 121 -18.36 -7.38 -24.67
CA GLN A 121 -19.29 -7.91 -23.66
C GLN A 121 -18.57 -8.32 -22.37
N ASN A 122 -17.27 -8.63 -22.44
CA ASN A 122 -16.48 -8.98 -21.27
C ASN A 122 -16.15 -7.72 -20.48
N LYS A 123 -16.10 -7.87 -19.16
CA LYS A 123 -15.68 -6.84 -18.20
C LYS A 123 -14.49 -7.36 -17.43
N VAL A 124 -13.65 -6.44 -16.95
CA VAL A 124 -12.50 -6.76 -16.10
C VAL A 124 -12.68 -6.04 -14.77
N LEU A 125 -12.29 -6.71 -13.68
CA LEU A 125 -12.13 -6.10 -12.37
C LEU A 125 -10.65 -5.76 -12.18
N ILE A 126 -10.35 -4.50 -11.90
CA ILE A 126 -8.99 -4.03 -11.62
C ILE A 126 -8.85 -3.86 -10.10
N GLU A 127 -7.97 -4.65 -9.49
CA GLU A 127 -7.67 -4.58 -8.05
C GLU A 127 -6.24 -4.08 -7.83
N GLY A 128 -6.07 -3.13 -6.92
CA GLY A 128 -4.77 -2.63 -6.48
C GLY A 128 -4.38 -3.21 -5.12
N HIS A 129 -3.12 -3.64 -4.97
CA HIS A 129 -2.59 -4.16 -3.72
C HIS A 129 -1.29 -3.46 -3.35
N CYS A 130 -1.22 -2.98 -2.11
CA CYS A 130 -0.01 -2.43 -1.49
C CYS A 130 0.63 -3.45 -0.55
N ASP A 131 1.90 -3.22 -0.20
CA ASP A 131 2.56 -4.01 0.83
C ASP A 131 2.16 -3.58 2.25
N GLU A 132 2.66 -4.27 3.28
CA GLU A 132 2.30 -4.03 4.68
C GLU A 132 2.88 -2.73 5.29
N ARG A 133 3.78 -2.04 4.60
CA ARG A 133 4.46 -0.86 5.15
C ARG A 133 3.54 0.35 5.04
N GLY A 134 3.49 1.16 6.09
CA GLY A 134 2.66 2.38 6.13
C GLY A 134 1.28 2.14 6.74
N THR A 135 0.50 3.21 6.84
CA THR A 135 -0.87 3.13 7.37
C THR A 135 -1.84 2.61 6.33
N GLU A 136 -2.94 2.01 6.78
CA GLU A 136 -3.98 1.52 5.87
C GLU A 136 -4.59 2.67 5.05
N GLU A 137 -4.75 3.85 5.66
CA GLU A 137 -5.25 5.04 4.97
C GLU A 137 -4.31 5.50 3.86
N TYR A 138 -2.99 5.36 4.04
CA TYR A 138 -2.00 5.71 3.02
C TYR A 138 -2.06 4.73 1.85
N ASN A 139 -2.13 3.43 2.15
CA ASN A 139 -2.13 2.37 1.15
C ASN A 139 -3.44 2.27 0.34
N ARG A 140 -4.53 2.88 0.81
CA ARG A 140 -5.84 2.93 0.12
C ARG A 140 -6.05 4.22 -0.69
N ALA A 141 -5.17 5.21 -0.53
CA ALA A 141 -5.33 6.54 -1.10
C ALA A 141 -5.07 6.61 -2.61
#